data_AF-A0A377ZCP9-F1
#
_entry.id   AF-A0A377ZCP9-F1
#
_cell.length_a   1.000
_cell.length_b   1.000
_cell.length_c   1.000
_cell.angle_alpha   90.00
_cell.angle_beta   90.00
_cell.angle_gamma   90.00
#
_symmetry.space_group_name_H-M   'P 1'
#
loop_
_entity.id
_entity.type
_entity.pdbx_description
1 polymer ?
#
loop_
_entity_poly.entity_id
_entity_poly.type
_entity_poly.pdbx_seq_one_letter_code
_entity_poly.pdbx_strand_id
1 'polypeptide(L)' 'MLRVLIVDDEPLARENLRILLETQRDIEIVGGVRQRGGGHWRGA' A
#
# COMPACT_ATOMS: atom_id res chain seq x y z
N MET A 1 4.94 -14.57 -5.77
CA MET A 1 4.32 -13.29 -6.13
C MET A 1 3.15 -13.05 -5.19
N LEU A 2 3.35 -12.22 -4.18
CA LEU A 2 2.36 -11.83 -3.18
C LEU A 2 1.88 -10.42 -3.49
N ARG A 3 0.56 -10.24 -3.60
CA ARG A 3 -0.07 -8.94 -3.85
C ARG A 3 -0.46 -8.32 -2.51
N VAL A 4 0.06 -7.13 -2.23
CA VAL A 4 -0.07 -6.47 -0.91
C VAL A 4 -0.73 -5.11 -1.05
N LEU A 5 -1.75 -4.86 -0.22
CA LEU A 5 -2.37 -3.55 -0.02
C LEU A 5 -1.91 -3.00 1.33
N ILE A 6 -1.30 -1.81 1.35
CA ILE A 6 -0.87 -1.16 2.60
C ILE A 6 -1.98 -0.23 3.09
N VAL A 7 -2.58 -0.58 4.22
CA VAL A 7 -3.62 0.19 4.91
C VAL A 7 -3.09 0.56 6.29
N ASP A 8 -2.74 1.83 6.43
CA ASP A 8 -2.32 2.43 7.70
C ASP A 8 -2.83 3.88 7.72
N ASP A 9 -3.28 4.34 8.89
CA ASP A 9 -3.77 5.70 9.09
C ASP A 9 -2.63 6.71 9.23
N GLU A 10 -1.43 6.26 9.62
CA GLU A 10 -0.21 7.06 9.70
C GLU A 10 0.53 7.06 8.34
N PRO A 11 0.59 8.21 7.64
CA PRO A 11 1.22 8.29 6.32
C PRO A 11 2.69 7.86 6.32
N LEU A 12 3.43 8.15 7.40
CA LEU A 12 4.84 7.81 7.50
C LEU A 12 5.07 6.30 7.60
N ALA A 13 4.22 5.58 8.35
CA ALA A 13 4.30 4.13 8.47
C ALA A 13 4.04 3.45 7.13
N ARG A 14 3.04 3.93 6.38
CA ARG A 14 2.75 3.44 5.02
C ARG A 14 3.93 3.61 4.07
N GLU A 15 4.60 4.76 4.12
CA GLU A 15 5.76 5.03 3.27
C GLU A 15 6.98 4.16 3.65
N ASN A 16 7.26 4.03 4.95
CA ASN A 16 8.34 3.16 5.43
C ASN A 16 8.14 1.70 5.00
N LEU A 17 6.90 1.19 5.12
CA LEU A 17 6.54 -0.16 4.66
C LEU A 17 6.65 -0.30 3.14
N ARG A 18 6.24 0.71 2.38
CA ARG A 18 6.39 0.73 0.93
C ARG A 18 7.86 0.59 0.53
N ILE A 19 8.75 1.41 1.09
CA ILE A 19 10.19 1.36 0.80
C ILE A 19 10.78 -0.01 1.16
N LEU A 20 10.42 -0.56 2.32
CA LEU A 20 10.88 -1.88 2.74
C LEU A 20 10.43 -2.97 1.76
N LEU A 21 9.16 -2.98 1.38
CA LEU A 21 8.56 -4.03 0.56
C LEU A 21 8.89 -3.91 -0.93
N GLU A 22 9.15 -2.71 -1.46
CA GLU A 22 9.62 -2.49 -2.83
C GLU A 22 10.98 -3.15 -3.10
N THR A 23 11.77 -3.46 -2.07
CA THR A 23 13.05 -4.20 -2.21
C THR A 23 12.87 -5.70 -2.43
N GLN A 24 11.67 -6.25 -2.18
CA GLN A 24 11.40 -7.67 -2.26
C GLN A 24 10.89 -8.03 -3.65
N ARG A 25 11.61 -8.92 -4.35
CA ARG A 25 11.33 -9.27 -5.75
C ARG A 25 10.03 -10.04 -5.97
N ASP A 26 9.47 -10.62 -4.91
CA ASP A 26 8.28 -11.45 -4.94
C ASP A 26 7.03 -10.70 -4.45
N ILE A 27 7.12 -9.40 -4.17
CA ILE A 27 6.03 -8.57 -3.67
C ILE A 27 5.60 -7.56 -4.72
N GLU A 28 4.30 -7.50 -4.98
CA GLU A 28 3.65 -6.49 -5.81
C GLU A 28 2.73 -5.64 -4.92
N ILE A 29 3.03 -4.34 -4.79
CA ILE A 29 2.17 -3.42 -4.04
C ILE A 29 1.04 -2.95 -4.97
N VAL A 30 -0.19 -3.33 -4.65
CA VAL A 30 -1.37 -3.04 -5.49
C VAL A 30 -2.01 -1.67 -5.23
N GLY A 31 -1.54 -0.95 -4.21
CA GLY A 31 -2.00 0.41 -3.90
C GLY A 31 -1.71 0.86 -2.47
N GLY A 32 -2.03 2.11 -2.17
CA GLY A 32 -1.99 2.69 -0.82
C GLY A 32 -3.14 3.68 -0.62
N VAL A 33 -3.78 3.66 0.55
CA VAL A 33 -4.96 4.49 0.83
C VAL A 33 -4.65 5.98 0.60
N ARG A 34 -5.31 6.62 -0.36
CA ARG A 34 -5.44 8.08 -0.43
C ARG A 34 -6.60 8.49 0.46
N GLN A 35 -6.33 9.15 1.58
CA GLN A 35 -7.38 9.78 2.39
C GLN A 35 -7.94 10.98 1.62
N ARG A 36 -8.94 10.73 0.77
CA ARG A 36 -10.03 11.66 0.52
C ARG A 36 -11.28 10.94 1.00
N GLY A 37 -12.03 11.56 1.90
CA GLY A 37 -13.08 10.92 2.69
C GLY A 37 -13.97 9.96 1.90
N GLY A 38 -14.21 8.78 2.47
CA GLY A 38 -15.06 7.73 1.89
C GLY A 38 -14.23 6.70 1.12
N GLY A 39 -13.90 5.59 1.79
CA GLY A 39 -13.17 4.47 1.21
C GLY A 39 -13.85 3.93 -0.04
N HIS A 40 -13.22 4.14 -1.20
CA HIS A 40 -13.57 3.41 -2.40
C HIS A 40 -12.32 3.11 -3.21
N TRP A 41 -11.79 1.91 -3.01
CA TRP A 41 -10.81 1.33 -3.92
C TRP A 41 -11.55 0.51 -4.98
N ARG A 42 -11.49 0.92 -6.25
CA ARG A 42 -11.74 0.01 -7.38
C ARG A 42 -10.42 -0.69 -7.69
N GLY A 43 -10.27 -1.91 -7.21
CA GLY A 43 -9.30 -2.83 -7.79
C GLY A 43 -9.67 -3.07 -9.26
N ALA A 44 -8.68 -3.01 -10.14
CA ALA A 44 -8.78 -3.59 -11.49
C ALA A 44 -8.67 -5.12 -11.39
#